data_AF-A0A6G3PNQ1-F1
#
_entry.id   AF-A0A6G3PNQ1-F1
#
_cell.length_a   1.000
_cell.length_b   1.000
_cell.length_c   1.000
_cell.angle_alpha   90.00
_cell.angle_beta   90.00
_cell.angle_gamma   90.00
#
_symmetry.space_group_name_H-M   'P 1'
#
loop_
_entity.id
_entity.type
_entity.pdbx_description
1 polymer ?
#
loop_
_entity_poly.entity_id
_entity_poly.type
_entity_poly.pdbx_seq_one_letter_code
_entity_poly.pdbx_strand_id
1 'polypeptide(L)'
;AGAREQAGWWGKGTPATWADAVEAARSIAAEAGVEVTVRADQHAPWHPGRCAALYVTVNGEETLFGHAGELHPRVIKALHLPERTCAAEVELDVLERAVDGALQAPRISTFPVATQDVALVVAEDVPAADVERALREGAGELLESLRLFDVFTGEQIGGGNKSLAYALRFRAADRTLTVEEASAARDSAVALAAERTGAVLRGA
;
A
#
# COMPACT_ATOMS: atom_id res chain seq x y z
N ALA A 1 13.49 2.96 24.29
CA ALA A 1 12.82 2.00 23.38
C ALA A 1 11.80 2.74 22.54
N GLY A 2 11.56 2.34 21.28
CA GLY A 2 10.62 3.02 20.38
C GLY A 2 11.26 3.84 19.24
N ALA A 3 12.58 3.81 19.11
CA ALA A 3 13.26 4.31 17.91
C ALA A 3 13.25 3.21 16.85
N ARG A 4 12.71 3.51 15.66
CA ARG A 4 12.84 2.68 14.46
C ARG A 4 14.31 2.61 14.05
N GLU A 5 14.99 3.75 14.10
CA GLU A 5 16.43 3.87 13.84
C GLU A 5 17.10 4.46 15.06
N GLN A 6 18.16 3.79 15.53
CA GLN A 6 18.92 4.28 16.67
C GLN A 6 19.74 5.51 16.28
N ALA A 7 19.80 6.48 17.19
CA ALA A 7 20.70 7.61 17.05
C ALA A 7 22.15 7.12 17.11
N GLY A 8 23.02 7.75 16.33
CA GLY A 8 24.42 7.37 16.24
C GLY A 8 25.27 8.46 15.62
N TRP A 9 26.52 8.14 15.31
CA TRP A 9 27.44 9.07 14.67
C TRP A 9 27.01 9.45 13.24
N TRP A 10 26.11 8.67 12.62
CA TRP A 10 25.48 8.95 11.32
C TRP A 10 24.23 9.83 11.39
N GLY A 11 23.79 10.25 12.58
CA GLY A 11 22.70 11.22 12.72
C GLY A 11 21.72 10.94 13.86
N LYS A 12 20.66 11.75 13.87
CA LYS A 12 19.53 11.59 14.81
C LYS A 12 18.77 10.32 14.48
N GLY A 13 18.34 9.59 15.52
CA GLY A 13 17.46 8.44 15.36
C GLY A 13 16.05 8.86 14.95
N THR A 14 15.32 7.92 14.37
CA THR A 14 13.95 8.13 13.88
C THR A 14 12.98 7.38 14.80
N PRO A 15 11.95 8.03 15.36
CA PRO A 15 10.94 7.34 16.17
C PRO A 15 10.11 6.39 15.30
N ALA A 16 9.66 5.28 15.88
CA ALA A 16 8.66 4.44 15.26
C ALA A 16 7.31 5.15 15.20
N THR A 17 6.54 4.86 14.17
CA THR A 17 5.24 5.45 13.87
C THR A 17 4.20 4.36 13.62
N TRP A 18 2.93 4.73 13.49
CA TRP A 18 1.86 3.80 13.13
C TRP A 18 2.17 3.02 11.83
N ALA A 19 2.90 3.64 10.89
CA ALA A 19 3.27 3.01 9.63
C ALA A 19 4.22 1.83 9.85
N ASP A 20 5.13 1.94 10.83
CA ASP A 20 6.04 0.85 11.19
C ASP A 20 5.30 -0.34 11.80
N ALA A 21 4.21 -0.10 12.55
CA ALA A 21 3.37 -1.17 13.07
C ALA A 21 2.60 -1.89 11.96
N VAL A 22 2.07 -1.15 10.97
CA VAL A 22 1.43 -1.73 9.78
C VAL A 22 2.43 -2.55 8.97
N GLU A 23 3.63 -2.01 8.72
CA GLU A 23 4.67 -2.73 7.99
C GLU A 23 5.15 -3.97 8.74
N ALA A 24 5.27 -3.94 10.07
CA ALA A 24 5.61 -5.12 10.85
C ALA A 24 4.59 -6.25 10.66
N ALA A 25 3.30 -5.94 10.66
CA ALA A 25 2.25 -6.93 10.40
C ALA A 25 2.26 -7.43 8.95
N ARG A 26 2.51 -6.54 7.97
CA ARG A 26 2.69 -6.94 6.55
C ARG A 26 3.90 -7.83 6.36
N SER A 27 5.02 -7.59 7.04
CA SER A 27 6.20 -8.45 7.00
C SER A 27 5.90 -9.85 7.51
N ILE A 28 5.15 -10.00 8.61
CA ILE A 28 4.73 -11.31 9.13
C ILE A 28 3.95 -12.10 8.06
N ALA A 29 3.00 -11.47 7.38
CA ALA A 29 2.22 -12.12 6.34
C ALA A 29 3.06 -12.41 5.07
N ALA A 30 3.98 -11.51 4.71
CA ALA A 30 4.86 -11.68 3.56
C ALA A 30 5.81 -12.88 3.73
N GLU A 31 6.31 -13.14 4.94
CA GLU A 31 7.10 -14.36 5.24
C GLU A 31 6.29 -15.65 5.04
N ALA A 32 4.97 -15.57 5.18
CA ALA A 32 4.04 -16.68 4.88
C ALA A 32 3.59 -16.71 3.40
N GLY A 33 4.05 -15.78 2.57
CA GLY A 33 3.63 -15.65 1.17
C GLY A 33 2.20 -15.12 1.00
N VAL A 34 1.64 -14.47 2.02
CA VAL A 34 0.25 -13.97 2.03
C VAL A 34 0.23 -12.46 1.78
N GLU A 35 -0.55 -12.03 0.79
CA GLU A 35 -0.80 -10.61 0.53
C GLU A 35 -1.81 -10.02 1.52
N VAL A 36 -1.52 -8.82 2.02
CA VAL A 36 -2.36 -8.11 2.99
C VAL A 36 -2.99 -6.88 2.35
N THR A 37 -4.31 -6.78 2.44
CA THR A 37 -5.06 -5.56 2.14
C THR A 37 -5.18 -4.70 3.40
N VAL A 38 -4.77 -3.44 3.30
CA VAL A 38 -4.78 -2.49 4.43
C VAL A 38 -5.89 -1.48 4.23
N ARG A 39 -6.72 -1.26 5.26
CA ARG A 39 -7.79 -0.25 5.25
C ARG A 39 -7.75 0.59 6.51
N ALA A 40 -8.00 1.89 6.38
CA ALA A 40 -8.20 2.75 7.54
C ALA A 40 -9.42 2.25 8.33
N ASP A 41 -9.31 2.24 9.66
CA ASP A 41 -10.39 1.74 10.53
C ASP A 41 -10.47 2.54 11.84
N GLN A 42 -11.61 2.43 12.52
CA GLN A 42 -11.88 3.03 13.83
C GLN A 42 -12.29 1.94 14.82
N HIS A 43 -11.30 1.25 15.36
CA HIS A 43 -11.50 0.14 16.29
C HIS A 43 -10.82 0.41 17.64
N ALA A 44 -11.47 0.09 18.76
CA ALA A 44 -10.81 0.12 20.07
C ALA A 44 -9.86 -1.09 20.19
N PRO A 45 -8.65 -0.99 20.77
CA PRO A 45 -8.10 0.09 21.58
C PRO A 45 -7.33 1.18 20.80
N TRP A 46 -7.48 1.23 19.47
CA TRP A 46 -6.64 2.04 18.59
C TRP A 46 -7.08 3.50 18.48
N HIS A 47 -6.17 4.33 17.97
CA HIS A 47 -6.44 5.73 17.66
C HIS A 47 -7.28 5.86 16.38
N PRO A 48 -8.39 6.64 16.36
CA PRO A 48 -9.36 6.64 15.26
C PRO A 48 -8.84 7.17 13.92
N GLY A 49 -7.75 7.94 13.92
CA GLY A 49 -7.09 8.41 12.69
C GLY A 49 -5.77 7.72 12.35
N ARG A 50 -5.35 6.73 13.15
CA ARG A 50 -4.03 6.08 13.01
C ARG A 50 -4.12 4.58 13.34
N CYS A 51 -5.17 3.96 12.81
CA CYS A 51 -5.47 2.54 12.90
C CYS A 51 -5.75 2.02 11.51
N ALA A 52 -5.21 0.83 11.22
CA ALA A 52 -5.53 0.08 10.03
C ALA A 52 -6.06 -1.30 10.42
N ALA A 53 -7.14 -1.71 9.76
CA ALA A 53 -7.56 -3.10 9.69
C ALA A 53 -6.82 -3.79 8.54
N LEU A 54 -6.34 -4.99 8.81
CA LEU A 54 -5.53 -5.81 7.91
C LEU A 54 -6.36 -7.02 7.50
N TYR A 55 -6.48 -7.23 6.21
CA TYR A 55 -7.28 -8.32 5.64
C TYR A 55 -6.41 -9.23 4.77
N VAL A 56 -6.71 -10.52 4.80
CA VAL A 56 -6.10 -11.54 3.93
C VAL A 56 -7.21 -12.33 3.22
N THR A 57 -6.86 -13.06 2.17
CA THR A 57 -7.83 -13.91 1.46
C THR A 57 -7.76 -15.34 2.00
N VAL A 58 -8.90 -15.86 2.47
CA VAL A 58 -9.07 -17.25 2.91
C VAL A 58 -10.20 -17.85 2.09
N ASN A 59 -9.92 -18.93 1.34
CA ASN A 59 -10.91 -19.58 0.47
C ASN A 59 -11.62 -18.62 -0.51
N GLY A 60 -10.92 -17.60 -1.01
CA GLY A 60 -11.49 -16.59 -1.90
C GLY A 60 -12.31 -15.50 -1.22
N GLU A 61 -12.44 -15.53 0.11
CA GLU A 61 -13.13 -14.52 0.90
C GLU A 61 -12.14 -13.68 1.71
N GLU A 62 -12.43 -12.39 1.80
CA GLU A 62 -11.62 -11.48 2.58
C GLU A 62 -11.92 -11.65 4.07
N THR A 63 -10.88 -11.99 4.84
CA THR A 63 -10.97 -12.26 6.28
C THR A 63 -10.09 -11.28 7.03
N LEU A 64 -10.60 -10.75 8.14
CA LEU A 64 -9.82 -9.89 9.04
C LEU A 64 -8.67 -10.70 9.64
N PHE A 65 -7.45 -10.27 9.36
CA PHE A 65 -6.20 -10.83 9.86
C PHE A 65 -5.71 -10.12 11.12
N GLY A 66 -6.06 -8.83 11.29
CA GLY A 66 -5.64 -8.10 12.48
C GLY A 66 -5.81 -6.60 12.36
N HIS A 67 -5.23 -5.89 13.33
CA HIS A 67 -5.18 -4.43 13.36
C HIS A 67 -3.77 -3.96 13.70
N ALA A 68 -3.38 -2.82 13.15
CA ALA A 68 -2.11 -2.18 13.47
C ALA A 68 -2.23 -0.67 13.49
N GLY A 69 -1.48 -0.02 14.38
CA GLY A 69 -1.46 1.43 14.45
C GLY A 69 -1.03 1.96 15.81
N GLU A 70 -1.45 3.18 16.12
CA GLU A 70 -1.22 3.80 17.43
C GLU A 70 -2.35 3.48 18.40
N LEU A 71 -1.99 3.28 19.67
CA LEU A 71 -2.96 3.11 20.74
C LEU A 71 -3.67 4.43 21.07
N HIS A 72 -4.93 4.34 21.46
CA HIS A 72 -5.71 5.50 21.89
C HIS A 72 -5.08 6.16 23.12
N PRO A 73 -5.07 7.51 23.24
CA PRO A 73 -4.46 8.21 24.39
C PRO A 73 -4.99 7.77 25.76
N ARG A 74 -6.26 7.35 25.82
CA ARG A 74 -6.85 6.77 27.05
C ARG A 74 -6.19 5.45 27.45
N VAL A 75 -5.85 4.60 26.49
CA VAL A 75 -5.17 3.31 26.71
C VAL A 75 -3.74 3.56 27.15
N ILE A 76 -3.04 4.46 26.45
CA ILE A 76 -1.69 4.91 26.81
C ILE A 76 -1.66 5.39 28.28
N LYS A 77 -2.61 6.26 28.66
CA LYS A 77 -2.71 6.77 30.03
C LYS A 77 -3.03 5.66 31.04
N ALA A 78 -4.00 4.79 30.74
CA ALA A 78 -4.42 3.74 31.66
C ALA A 78 -3.31 2.71 31.93
N LEU A 79 -2.51 2.40 30.91
CA LEU A 79 -1.42 1.42 30.97
C LEU A 79 -0.05 2.03 31.25
N HIS A 80 0.03 3.35 31.47
CA HIS A 80 1.28 4.09 31.70
C HIS A 80 2.34 3.87 30.61
N LEU A 81 1.87 3.81 29.35
CA LEU A 81 2.74 3.64 28.19
C LEU A 81 3.31 4.99 27.72
N PRO A 82 4.43 4.99 26.98
CA PRO A 82 4.90 6.19 26.30
C PRO A 82 3.86 6.75 25.32
N GLU A 83 3.88 8.07 25.12
CA GLU A 83 3.07 8.71 24.08
C GLU A 83 3.37 8.11 22.70
N ARG A 84 2.36 8.10 21.82
CA ARG A 84 2.47 7.57 20.45
C ARG A 84 2.91 6.10 20.40
N THR A 85 2.67 5.31 21.46
CA THR A 85 2.94 3.86 21.44
C THR A 85 2.17 3.21 20.28
N CYS A 86 2.93 2.53 19.42
CA CYS A 86 2.42 1.78 18.28
C CYS A 86 2.38 0.30 18.61
N ALA A 87 1.38 -0.41 18.10
CA ALA A 87 1.23 -1.85 18.27
C ALA A 87 0.59 -2.47 17.03
N ALA A 88 0.72 -3.79 16.90
CA ALA A 88 0.00 -4.61 15.95
C ALA A 88 -0.52 -5.85 16.67
N GLU A 89 -1.72 -6.26 16.31
CA GLU A 89 -2.36 -7.49 16.76
C GLU A 89 -2.75 -8.28 15.51
N VAL A 90 -2.34 -9.53 15.44
CA VAL A 90 -2.53 -10.39 14.26
C VAL A 90 -2.99 -11.78 14.70
N GLU A 91 -3.90 -12.36 13.93
CA GLU A 91 -4.42 -13.72 14.14
C GLU A 91 -3.63 -14.71 13.28
N LEU A 92 -2.71 -15.44 13.93
CA LEU A 92 -1.87 -16.43 13.23
C LEU A 92 -2.69 -17.59 12.64
N ASP A 93 -3.80 -17.97 13.28
CA ASP A 93 -4.71 -19.01 12.77
C ASP A 93 -5.45 -18.56 11.49
N VAL A 94 -5.69 -17.26 11.34
CA VAL A 94 -6.22 -16.69 10.08
C VAL A 94 -5.13 -16.72 9.02
N LEU A 95 -3.90 -16.35 9.38
CA LEU A 95 -2.76 -16.38 8.46
C LEU A 95 -2.47 -17.79 7.95
N GLU A 96 -2.44 -18.79 8.84
CA GLU A 96 -2.22 -20.20 8.48
C GLU A 96 -3.24 -20.69 7.45
N ARG A 97 -4.52 -20.32 7.64
CA ARG A 97 -5.59 -20.65 6.68
C ARG A 97 -5.51 -19.87 5.36
N ALA A 98 -4.84 -18.73 5.35
CA ALA A 98 -4.63 -17.91 4.16
C ALA A 98 -3.46 -18.40 3.30
N VAL A 99 -2.56 -19.23 3.85
CA VAL A 99 -1.45 -19.81 3.08
C VAL A 99 -2.00 -20.79 2.06
N ASP A 100 -1.91 -20.44 0.78
CA ASP A 100 -2.31 -21.31 -0.32
C ASP A 100 -1.10 -22.08 -0.89
N GLY A 101 -1.02 -23.36 -0.54
CA GLY A 101 -0.15 -24.33 -1.19
C GLY A 101 1.34 -24.03 -1.18
N ALA A 102 2.09 -24.72 -2.06
CA ALA A 102 3.53 -24.55 -2.19
C ALA A 102 3.86 -23.30 -3.02
N LEU A 103 4.85 -22.53 -2.56
CA LEU A 103 5.40 -21.40 -3.31
C LEU A 103 5.68 -21.80 -4.75
N GLN A 104 5.00 -21.15 -5.70
CA GLN A 104 5.26 -21.38 -7.12
C GLN A 104 6.55 -20.68 -7.51
N ALA A 105 7.42 -21.38 -8.24
CA ALA A 105 8.62 -20.77 -8.77
C ALA A 105 8.24 -19.61 -9.70
N PRO A 106 8.84 -18.42 -9.55
CA PRO A 106 8.52 -17.30 -10.41
C PRO A 106 8.95 -17.62 -11.85
N ARG A 107 8.09 -17.24 -12.81
CA ARG A 107 8.47 -17.28 -14.22
C ARG A 107 9.37 -16.09 -14.52
N ILE A 108 10.62 -16.35 -14.89
CA ILE A 108 11.55 -15.31 -15.30
C ILE A 108 11.35 -15.07 -16.80
N SER A 109 10.83 -13.90 -17.15
CA SER A 109 10.69 -13.51 -18.56
C SER A 109 12.02 -13.02 -19.12
N THR A 110 12.33 -13.42 -20.36
CA THR A 110 13.47 -12.93 -21.13
C THR A 110 13.13 -11.66 -21.94
N PHE A 111 11.87 -11.22 -21.94
CA PHE A 111 11.43 -10.02 -22.67
C PHE A 111 11.71 -8.75 -21.85
N PRO A 112 12.04 -7.62 -22.51
CA PRO A 112 12.30 -6.36 -21.82
C PRO A 112 11.02 -5.82 -21.14
N VAL A 113 11.21 -5.02 -20.08
CA VAL A 113 10.12 -4.30 -19.41
C VAL A 113 9.92 -2.95 -20.09
N ALA A 114 8.67 -2.56 -20.32
CA ALA A 114 8.30 -1.19 -20.60
C ALA A 114 7.88 -0.50 -19.29
N THR A 115 8.58 0.57 -18.90
CA THR A 115 8.28 1.34 -17.68
C THR A 115 7.57 2.64 -18.05
N GLN A 116 6.47 2.94 -17.36
CA GLN A 116 5.76 4.21 -17.51
C GLN A 116 5.37 4.75 -16.15
N ASP A 117 5.59 6.05 -15.94
CA ASP A 117 5.22 6.71 -14.70
C ASP A 117 3.96 7.56 -14.94
N VAL A 118 3.09 7.62 -13.93
CA VAL A 118 1.92 8.49 -13.92
C VAL A 118 1.87 9.28 -12.63
N ALA A 119 1.49 10.56 -12.73
CA ALA A 119 1.24 11.40 -11.58
C ALA A 119 -0.23 11.79 -11.57
N LEU A 120 -0.95 11.36 -10.53
CA LEU A 120 -2.39 11.57 -10.39
C LEU A 120 -2.68 12.50 -9.23
N VAL A 121 -3.45 13.55 -9.48
CA VAL A 121 -4.00 14.44 -8.45
C VAL A 121 -5.36 13.91 -8.02
N VAL A 122 -5.53 13.72 -6.72
CA VAL A 122 -6.78 13.29 -6.08
C VAL A 122 -7.06 14.14 -4.85
N ALA A 123 -8.30 14.12 -4.37
CA ALA A 123 -8.63 14.70 -3.07
C ALA A 123 -7.83 14.03 -1.94
N GLU A 124 -7.53 14.80 -0.89
CA GLU A 124 -6.64 14.38 0.20
C GLU A 124 -7.19 13.17 0.98
N ASP A 125 -8.50 13.05 1.07
CA ASP A 125 -9.23 11.98 1.76
C ASP A 125 -9.29 10.66 0.98
N VAL A 126 -9.06 10.68 -0.34
CA VAL A 126 -9.04 9.47 -1.18
C VAL A 126 -7.86 8.58 -0.79
N PRO A 127 -8.08 7.32 -0.36
CA PRO A 127 -6.99 6.40 -0.04
C PRO A 127 -6.12 6.09 -1.26
N ALA A 128 -4.80 6.14 -1.10
CA ALA A 128 -3.87 5.79 -2.19
C ALA A 128 -4.03 4.33 -2.65
N ALA A 129 -4.49 3.44 -1.76
CA ALA A 129 -4.80 2.05 -2.08
C ALA A 129 -5.98 1.92 -3.08
N ASP A 130 -6.95 2.83 -3.04
CA ASP A 130 -8.08 2.81 -3.96
C ASP A 130 -7.66 3.24 -5.37
N VAL A 131 -6.77 4.25 -5.46
CA VAL A 131 -6.15 4.69 -6.72
C VAL A 131 -5.28 3.57 -7.29
N GLU A 132 -4.45 2.94 -6.46
CA GLU A 132 -3.62 1.80 -6.84
C GLU A 132 -4.45 0.63 -7.39
N ARG A 133 -5.56 0.27 -6.71
CA ARG A 133 -6.45 -0.79 -7.16
C ARG A 133 -7.09 -0.46 -8.51
N ALA A 134 -7.56 0.77 -8.70
CA ALA A 134 -8.13 1.21 -9.97
C ALA A 134 -7.09 1.21 -11.10
N LEU A 135 -5.87 1.66 -10.83
CA LEU A 135 -4.77 1.58 -11.80
C LEU A 135 -4.43 0.13 -12.16
N ARG A 136 -4.31 -0.76 -11.17
CA ARG A 136 -4.00 -2.18 -11.39
C ARG A 136 -5.05 -2.86 -12.25
N GLU A 137 -6.33 -2.61 -11.97
CA GLU A 137 -7.43 -3.17 -12.74
C GLU A 137 -7.47 -2.61 -14.17
N GLY A 138 -7.32 -1.30 -14.35
CA GLY A 138 -7.41 -0.68 -15.67
C GLY A 138 -6.19 -0.94 -16.56
N ALA A 139 -5.04 -1.25 -15.96
CA ALA A 139 -3.83 -1.64 -16.68
C ALA A 139 -3.90 -3.06 -17.28
N GLY A 140 -4.77 -3.92 -16.72
CA GLY A 140 -5.01 -5.28 -17.19
C GLY A 140 -3.81 -6.22 -17.04
N GLU A 141 -3.83 -7.32 -17.80
CA GLU A 141 -2.88 -8.43 -17.69
C GLU A 141 -1.44 -8.08 -18.08
N LEU A 142 -1.23 -6.95 -18.77
CA LEU A 142 0.11 -6.50 -19.15
C LEU A 142 0.87 -5.88 -17.98
N LEU A 143 0.20 -5.51 -16.89
CA LEU A 143 0.83 -4.92 -15.73
C LEU A 143 1.59 -5.99 -14.94
N GLU A 144 2.92 -5.93 -14.98
CA GLU A 144 3.80 -6.79 -14.18
C GLU A 144 3.87 -6.30 -12.74
N SER A 145 3.98 -4.98 -12.53
CA SER A 145 4.01 -4.40 -11.19
C SER A 145 3.65 -2.92 -11.20
N LEU A 146 3.14 -2.43 -10.08
CA LEU A 146 2.85 -1.02 -9.84
C LEU A 146 3.37 -0.64 -8.45
N ARG A 147 3.97 0.54 -8.35
CA ARG A 147 4.50 1.06 -7.09
C ARG A 147 4.25 2.55 -6.94
N LEU A 148 3.65 2.95 -5.82
CA LEU A 148 3.67 4.34 -5.36
C LEU A 148 5.08 4.69 -4.88
N PHE A 149 5.68 5.74 -5.44
CA PHE A 149 7.04 6.15 -5.08
C PHE A 149 7.13 7.59 -4.56
N ASP A 150 6.12 8.42 -4.81
CA ASP A 150 6.08 9.78 -4.27
C ASP A 150 4.64 10.21 -3.94
N VAL A 151 4.50 10.96 -2.84
CA VAL A 151 3.26 11.58 -2.39
C VAL A 151 3.57 13.04 -2.10
N PHE A 152 3.02 13.92 -2.93
CA PHE A 152 3.26 15.36 -2.82
C PHE A 152 1.99 16.10 -2.42
N THR A 153 2.10 16.86 -1.33
CA THR A 153 1.07 17.79 -0.84
C THR A 153 1.64 19.20 -0.83
N GLY A 154 0.90 20.19 -1.33
CA GLY A 154 1.34 21.58 -1.31
C GLY A 154 0.45 22.50 -2.12
N GLU A 155 0.63 23.82 -1.98
CA GLU A 155 -0.20 24.83 -2.64
C GLU A 155 -0.25 24.67 -4.17
N GLN A 156 0.83 24.15 -4.78
CA GLN A 156 0.93 23.90 -6.22
C GLN A 156 -0.08 22.86 -6.74
N ILE A 157 -0.65 22.02 -5.87
CA ILE A 157 -1.65 20.99 -6.22
C ILE A 157 -3.09 21.46 -5.91
N GLY A 158 -3.23 22.64 -5.30
CA GLY A 158 -4.49 23.14 -4.76
C GLY A 158 -4.79 22.58 -3.37
N GLY A 159 -5.38 23.41 -2.52
CA GLY A 159 -5.76 22.99 -1.16
C GLY A 159 -6.75 21.83 -1.18
N GLY A 160 -6.55 20.86 -0.29
CA GLY A 160 -7.40 19.66 -0.17
C GLY A 160 -7.10 18.55 -1.19
N ASN A 161 -6.00 18.67 -1.95
CA ASN A 161 -5.55 17.66 -2.90
C ASN A 161 -4.15 17.15 -2.57
N LYS A 162 -3.85 15.97 -3.10
CA LYS A 162 -2.51 15.36 -3.11
C LYS A 162 -2.18 14.79 -4.48
N SER A 163 -0.91 14.83 -4.84
CA SER A 163 -0.36 14.21 -6.05
C SER A 163 0.29 12.88 -5.68
N LEU A 164 -0.12 11.80 -6.33
CA LEU A 164 0.42 10.46 -6.16
C LEU A 164 1.18 10.06 -7.41
N ALA A 165 2.47 9.74 -7.28
CA ALA A 165 3.30 9.30 -8.41
C ALA A 165 3.51 7.78 -8.37
N TYR A 166 3.07 7.11 -9.43
CA TYR A 166 3.15 5.66 -9.58
C TYR A 166 4.10 5.29 -10.71
N ALA A 167 4.94 4.30 -10.47
CA ALA A 167 5.75 3.63 -11.48
C ALA A 167 5.05 2.33 -11.88
N LEU A 168 4.68 2.22 -13.16
CA LEU A 168 4.05 1.04 -13.75
C LEU A 168 5.07 0.31 -14.61
N ARG A 169 5.13 -1.01 -14.47
CA ARG A 169 5.99 -1.90 -15.26
C ARG A 169 5.08 -2.82 -16.06
N PHE A 170 5.21 -2.76 -17.38
CA PHE A 170 4.45 -3.56 -18.32
C PHE A 170 5.32 -4.59 -19.00
N ARG A 171 4.78 -5.80 -19.15
CA ARG A 171 5.45 -6.90 -19.85
C ARG A 171 4.44 -7.96 -20.27
N ALA A 172 4.54 -8.41 -21.52
CA ALA A 172 3.84 -9.61 -21.98
C ALA A 172 4.68 -10.87 -21.70
N ALA A 173 3.99 -12.00 -21.47
CA ALA A 173 4.64 -13.28 -21.19
C ALA A 173 5.27 -13.93 -22.43
N ASP A 174 4.82 -13.54 -23.63
CA ASP A 174 5.07 -14.24 -24.90
C ASP A 174 5.76 -13.37 -25.97
N ARG A 175 5.87 -12.05 -25.77
CA ARG A 175 6.48 -11.12 -26.73
C ARG A 175 7.01 -9.83 -26.09
N THR A 176 7.81 -9.11 -26.87
CA THR A 176 8.17 -7.72 -26.55
C THR A 176 6.98 -6.80 -26.83
N LEU A 177 6.64 -5.96 -25.86
CA LEU A 177 5.59 -4.94 -26.02
C LEU A 177 6.04 -3.80 -26.93
N THR A 178 5.13 -3.29 -27.75
CA THR A 178 5.35 -2.02 -28.45
C THR A 178 5.08 -0.84 -27.54
N VAL A 179 5.54 0.35 -27.95
CA VAL A 179 5.30 1.61 -27.20
C VAL A 179 3.82 1.92 -27.14
N GLU A 180 3.09 1.64 -28.22
CA GLU A 180 1.65 1.86 -28.36
C GLU A 180 0.87 0.96 -27.41
N GLU A 181 1.24 -0.32 -27.29
CA GLU A 181 0.60 -1.27 -26.38
C GLU A 181 0.78 -0.86 -24.91
N ALA A 182 2.01 -0.52 -24.51
CA ALA A 182 2.28 -0.05 -23.15
C ALA A 182 1.55 1.26 -22.83
N SER A 183 1.50 2.19 -23.79
CA SER A 183 0.80 3.46 -23.64
C SER A 183 -0.72 3.29 -23.54
N ALA A 184 -1.32 2.41 -24.36
CA ALA A 184 -2.74 2.11 -24.29
C ALA A 184 -3.13 1.46 -22.96
N ALA A 185 -2.29 0.58 -22.41
CA ALA A 185 -2.50 -0.02 -21.10
C ALA A 185 -2.44 1.03 -19.97
N ARG A 186 -1.45 1.93 -20.01
CA ARG A 186 -1.38 3.08 -19.08
C ARG A 186 -2.62 3.97 -19.20
N ASP A 187 -3.03 4.33 -20.40
CA ASP A 187 -4.17 5.23 -20.61
C ASP A 187 -5.47 4.61 -20.09
N SER A 188 -5.64 3.30 -20.26
CA SER A 188 -6.75 2.53 -19.69
C SER A 188 -6.71 2.53 -18.16
N ALA A 189 -5.52 2.38 -17.57
CA ALA A 189 -5.31 2.46 -16.12
C ALA A 189 -5.70 3.84 -15.57
N VAL A 190 -5.23 4.91 -16.22
CA VAL A 190 -5.52 6.30 -15.82
C VAL A 190 -7.01 6.61 -15.98
N ALA A 191 -7.65 6.14 -17.05
CA ALA A 191 -9.08 6.34 -17.27
C ALA A 191 -9.92 5.69 -16.17
N LEU A 192 -9.60 4.45 -15.78
CA LEU A 192 -10.33 3.76 -14.70
C LEU A 192 -10.07 4.41 -13.33
N ALA A 193 -8.85 4.86 -13.06
CA ALA A 193 -8.53 5.60 -11.85
C ALA A 193 -9.32 6.93 -11.80
N ALA A 194 -9.41 7.65 -12.92
CA ALA A 194 -10.20 8.87 -13.02
C ALA A 194 -11.69 8.61 -12.75
N GLU A 195 -12.26 7.56 -13.34
CA GLU A 195 -13.66 7.17 -13.15
C GLU A 195 -13.98 6.84 -11.69
N ARG A 196 -13.11 6.06 -11.02
CA ARG A 196 -13.41 5.53 -9.67
C ARG A 196 -13.05 6.44 -8.52
N THR A 197 -11.99 7.24 -8.69
CA THR A 197 -11.43 8.03 -7.59
C THR A 197 -11.42 9.52 -7.86
N GLY A 198 -11.93 9.96 -9.02
CA GLY A 198 -11.83 11.36 -9.45
C GLY A 198 -10.40 11.81 -9.72
N ALA A 199 -9.48 10.87 -9.97
CA ALA A 199 -8.09 11.19 -10.26
C ALA A 199 -7.93 11.99 -11.54
N VAL A 200 -7.04 12.98 -11.53
CA VAL A 200 -6.70 13.79 -12.71
C VAL A 200 -5.22 13.66 -12.99
N LEU A 201 -4.87 13.38 -14.25
CA LEU A 201 -3.47 13.31 -14.66
C LEU A 201 -2.80 14.68 -14.55
N ARG A 202 -1.67 14.75 -13.84
CA ARG A 202 -0.89 15.97 -13.65
C ARG A 202 -0.09 16.28 -14.91
N GLY A 203 -0.32 17.46 -15.50
CA GLY A 203 0.43 17.94 -16.67
C GLY A 203 -0.17 17.55 -18.03
N ALA A 204 -1.46 17.18 -18.05
CA ALA A 204 -2.27 17.21 -19.27
C ALA A 204 -2.55 18.66 -19.72
#